data_AF-A0A8X6VTN2-F1
#
_entry.id   AF-A0A8X6VTN2-F1
#
_cell.length_a   1.000
_cell.length_b   1.000
_cell.length_c   1.000
_cell.angle_alpha   90.00
_cell.angle_beta   90.00
_cell.angle_gamma   90.00
#
_symmetry.space_group_name_H-M   'P 1'
#
loop_
_entity.id
_entity.type
_entity.pdbx_description
1 polymer ?
#
loop_
_entity_poly.entity_id
_entity_poly.type
_entity_poly.pdbx_seq_one_letter_code
_entity_poly.pdbx_strand_id
1 'polypeptide(L)'
;MTAYYPVFDDEIEQGPPGMPGIGFKLTNDGNYDMEGKGLRNVLDPEELTDCATKNYFDKELKERALTLKNDFFDAKHKIIRNQGHSEETSDSATKIYVDETVEELKKISLINHDAKGEDIHNLKDPENAKQAVNKQYFENNALILSGGSYDARNKKHFKCKRTGKLK
;
A
#
# COMPACT_ATOMS: atom_id res chain seq x y z
N MET A 1 -71.42 -27.17 -45.57
CA MET A 1 -70.71 -26.03 -44.94
C MET A 1 -69.23 -26.28 -45.07
N THR A 2 -68.55 -25.48 -45.89
CA THR A 2 -67.10 -25.53 -46.14
C THR A 2 -66.37 -24.74 -45.05
N ALA A 3 -65.45 -25.38 -44.33
CA ALA A 3 -64.61 -24.70 -43.33
C ALA A 3 -63.48 -23.94 -44.03
N TYR A 4 -63.41 -22.64 -43.78
CA TYR A 4 -62.36 -21.75 -44.28
C TYR A 4 -61.15 -21.82 -43.34
N TYR A 5 -60.01 -22.27 -43.83
CA TYR A 5 -58.73 -22.16 -43.12
C TYR A 5 -57.95 -20.98 -43.73
N PRO A 6 -57.65 -19.91 -42.96
CA PRO A 6 -56.77 -18.87 -43.44
C PRO A 6 -55.34 -19.43 -43.58
N VAL A 7 -54.76 -19.21 -44.75
CA VAL A 7 -53.33 -19.41 -45.03
C VAL A 7 -52.61 -18.24 -44.36
N PHE A 8 -51.74 -18.54 -43.39
CA PHE A 8 -50.86 -17.54 -42.79
C PHE A 8 -49.55 -17.55 -43.54
N ASP A 9 -49.45 -16.68 -44.55
CA ASP A 9 -48.17 -16.14 -45.02
C ASP A 9 -47.79 -15.00 -44.07
N ASP A 10 -46.73 -15.23 -43.29
CA ASP A 10 -45.69 -14.29 -42.88
C ASP A 10 -45.28 -14.33 -41.39
N GLU A 11 -43.95 -14.38 -41.26
CA GLU A 11 -43.06 -14.25 -40.10
C GLU A 11 -43.12 -15.35 -39.01
N ILE A 12 -41.94 -15.91 -38.71
CA ILE A 12 -41.73 -16.96 -37.71
C ILE A 12 -41.99 -16.36 -36.33
N GLU A 13 -43.26 -16.34 -35.92
CA GLU A 13 -43.62 -16.12 -34.53
C GLU A 13 -43.19 -17.35 -33.71
N GLN A 14 -42.55 -17.06 -32.59
CA GLN A 14 -42.09 -17.98 -31.56
C GLN A 14 -42.97 -19.25 -31.48
N GLY A 15 -42.35 -20.42 -31.66
CA GLY A 15 -43.06 -21.70 -31.65
C GLY A 15 -43.89 -21.90 -30.37
N PRO A 16 -44.95 -22.72 -30.42
CA PRO A 16 -45.92 -22.85 -29.34
C PRO A 16 -45.23 -23.21 -28.01
N PRO A 17 -45.68 -22.62 -26.89
CA PRO A 17 -45.17 -22.95 -25.56
C PRO A 17 -45.17 -24.47 -25.31
N GLY A 18 -44.09 -24.98 -24.73
CA GLY A 18 -44.01 -26.37 -24.29
C GLY A 18 -45.12 -26.70 -23.28
N MET A 19 -45.48 -27.99 -23.18
CA MET A 19 -46.52 -28.45 -22.26
C MET A 19 -46.24 -28.04 -20.80
N PRO A 20 -47.25 -27.71 -19.98
CA PRO A 20 -47.07 -27.30 -18.60
C PRO A 20 -46.39 -28.37 -17.72
N GLY A 21 -45.35 -27.97 -16.99
CA GLY A 21 -45.15 -28.42 -15.59
C GLY A 21 -44.55 -29.79 -15.29
N ILE A 22 -43.60 -30.32 -16.07
CA ILE A 22 -42.77 -31.46 -15.63
C ILE A 22 -41.32 -31.00 -15.49
N GLY A 23 -40.97 -30.33 -14.38
CA GLY A 23 -39.59 -29.81 -14.25
C GLY A 23 -39.13 -29.45 -12.84
N PHE A 24 -40.04 -28.93 -12.00
CA PHE A 24 -39.73 -28.41 -10.65
C PHE A 24 -40.64 -29.08 -9.62
N LYS A 25 -40.09 -29.38 -8.44
CA LYS A 25 -40.85 -29.90 -7.30
C LYS A 25 -41.20 -28.76 -6.37
N LEU A 26 -42.46 -28.64 -5.97
CA LEU A 26 -42.87 -27.70 -4.92
C LEU A 26 -42.42 -28.25 -3.57
N THR A 27 -41.67 -27.47 -2.80
CA THR A 27 -41.25 -27.82 -1.45
C THR A 27 -42.35 -27.49 -0.44
N ASN A 28 -42.30 -28.08 0.76
CA ASN A 28 -43.35 -27.92 1.77
C ASN A 28 -43.51 -26.49 2.30
N ASP A 29 -42.51 -25.63 2.10
CA ASP A 29 -42.48 -24.20 2.41
C ASP A 29 -42.86 -23.30 1.22
N GLY A 30 -43.27 -23.88 0.09
CA GLY A 30 -43.80 -23.15 -1.07
C GLY A 30 -42.76 -22.68 -2.09
N ASN A 31 -41.52 -23.17 -2.01
CA ASN A 31 -40.45 -22.89 -2.97
C ASN A 31 -40.37 -23.95 -4.08
N TYR A 32 -39.59 -23.70 -5.13
CA TYR A 32 -39.36 -24.64 -6.22
C TYR A 32 -37.98 -25.28 -6.12
N ASP A 33 -37.92 -26.60 -5.98
CA ASP A 33 -36.71 -27.39 -6.14
C ASP A 33 -36.47 -27.67 -7.63
N MET A 34 -35.33 -27.18 -8.10
CA MET A 34 -34.86 -27.30 -9.48
C MET A 34 -34.22 -28.66 -9.77
N GLU A 35 -33.98 -29.49 -8.75
CA GLU A 35 -33.27 -30.77 -8.83
C GLU A 35 -31.92 -30.67 -9.56
N GLY A 36 -31.18 -29.60 -9.30
CA GLY A 36 -29.90 -29.31 -9.95
C GLY A 36 -29.99 -28.93 -11.43
N LYS A 37 -31.19 -28.74 -11.99
CA LYS A 37 -31.37 -28.23 -13.36
C LYS A 37 -30.99 -26.74 -13.43
N GLY A 38 -30.31 -26.35 -14.50
CA GLY A 38 -29.93 -24.95 -14.72
C GLY A 38 -31.10 -24.09 -15.19
N LEU A 39 -31.19 -22.86 -14.68
CA LEU A 39 -32.06 -21.80 -15.21
C LEU A 39 -31.36 -21.07 -16.36
N ARG A 40 -32.06 -20.87 -17.47
CA ARG A 40 -31.58 -20.17 -18.68
C ARG A 40 -32.59 -19.12 -19.09
N ASN A 41 -32.13 -18.11 -19.83
CA ASN A 41 -32.96 -16.98 -20.30
C ASN A 41 -33.66 -16.21 -19.17
N VAL A 42 -32.99 -16.11 -18.02
CA VAL A 42 -33.43 -15.27 -16.90
C VAL A 42 -32.91 -13.85 -17.16
N LEU A 43 -33.76 -12.85 -16.93
CA LEU A 43 -33.39 -11.44 -17.02
C LEU A 43 -32.48 -11.05 -15.86
N ASP A 44 -31.82 -9.90 -15.98
CA ASP A 44 -31.05 -9.34 -14.88
C ASP A 44 -32.00 -8.91 -13.74
N PRO A 45 -31.58 -9.03 -12.47
CA PRO A 45 -32.41 -8.71 -11.32
C PRO A 45 -32.71 -7.21 -11.24
N GLU A 46 -33.92 -6.84 -10.84
CA GLU A 46 -34.34 -5.45 -10.62
C GLU A 46 -34.54 -5.16 -9.12
N GLU A 47 -35.14 -6.11 -8.40
CA GLU A 47 -35.41 -6.02 -6.97
C GLU A 47 -34.39 -6.79 -6.12
N LEU A 48 -34.26 -6.43 -4.85
CA LEU A 48 -33.30 -7.06 -3.93
C LEU A 48 -33.58 -8.54 -3.65
N THR A 49 -34.81 -8.99 -3.90
CA THR A 49 -35.24 -10.38 -3.73
C THR A 49 -35.09 -11.23 -4.98
N ASP A 50 -34.69 -10.64 -6.09
CA ASP A 50 -34.59 -11.35 -7.37
C ASP A 50 -33.38 -12.29 -7.41
N CYS A 51 -33.53 -13.35 -8.19
CA CYS A 51 -32.40 -14.21 -8.52
C CYS A 51 -31.47 -13.49 -9.50
N ALA A 52 -30.18 -13.39 -9.17
CA ALA A 52 -29.19 -12.79 -10.05
C ALA A 52 -28.63 -13.79 -11.07
N THR A 53 -28.45 -13.35 -12.32
CA THR A 53 -27.69 -14.12 -13.31
C THR A 53 -26.19 -14.10 -12.97
N LYS A 54 -25.46 -15.15 -13.35
CA LYS A 54 -23.99 -15.17 -13.19
C LYS A 54 -23.32 -13.99 -13.89
N ASN A 55 -23.84 -13.61 -15.06
CA ASN A 55 -23.29 -12.50 -15.84
C ASN A 55 -23.47 -11.15 -15.11
N TYR A 56 -24.67 -10.90 -14.58
CA TYR A 56 -24.94 -9.73 -13.74
C TYR A 56 -23.99 -9.69 -12.54
N PHE A 57 -23.90 -10.80 -11.80
CA PHE A 57 -23.04 -10.89 -10.63
C PHE A 57 -21.56 -10.65 -10.96
N ASP A 58 -21.03 -11.30 -12.01
CA ASP A 58 -19.64 -11.13 -12.43
C ASP A 58 -19.34 -9.68 -12.86
N LYS A 59 -20.29 -9.02 -13.52
CA LYS A 59 -20.16 -7.62 -13.95
C LYS A 59 -20.11 -6.68 -12.75
N GLU A 60 -21.09 -6.77 -11.86
CA GLU A 60 -21.16 -5.93 -10.66
C GLU A 60 -19.96 -6.19 -9.73
N LEU A 61 -19.57 -7.46 -9.54
CA LEU A 61 -18.44 -7.83 -8.69
C LEU A 61 -17.11 -7.31 -9.25
N LYS A 62 -16.92 -7.37 -10.57
CA LYS A 62 -15.73 -6.79 -11.22
C LYS A 62 -15.63 -5.28 -10.96
N GLU A 63 -16.73 -4.55 -10.85
CA GLU A 63 -16.67 -3.11 -10.69
C GLU A 63 -16.55 -2.66 -9.23
N ARG A 64 -17.06 -3.49 -8.30
CA ARG A 64 -17.24 -3.11 -6.89
C ARG A 64 -16.32 -3.82 -5.91
N ALA A 65 -15.78 -4.99 -6.22
CA ALA A 65 -14.98 -5.79 -5.29
C ALA A 65 -13.49 -5.80 -5.61
N LEU A 66 -12.69 -6.17 -4.59
CA LEU A 66 -11.30 -6.57 -4.79
C LEU A 66 -11.28 -7.86 -5.61
N THR A 67 -10.45 -7.89 -6.65
CA THR A 67 -10.29 -9.10 -7.48
C THR A 67 -8.97 -9.77 -7.18
N LEU A 68 -8.99 -11.08 -6.98
CA LEU A 68 -7.77 -11.87 -6.84
C LEU A 68 -7.10 -12.03 -8.22
N LYS A 69 -5.83 -11.63 -8.32
CA LYS A 69 -5.01 -11.73 -9.53
C LYS A 69 -3.62 -12.20 -9.14
N ASN A 70 -3.23 -13.40 -9.60
CA ASN A 70 -1.94 -14.03 -9.28
C ASN A 70 -1.66 -14.07 -7.77
N ASP A 71 -2.64 -14.50 -6.97
CA ASP A 71 -2.59 -14.54 -5.50
C ASP A 71 -2.52 -13.18 -4.77
N PHE A 72 -2.67 -12.06 -5.50
CA PHE A 72 -2.77 -10.71 -4.92
C PHE A 72 -4.16 -10.12 -5.08
N PHE A 73 -4.66 -9.40 -4.06
CA PHE A 73 -5.88 -8.61 -4.19
C PHE A 73 -5.60 -7.30 -4.94
N ASP A 74 -6.29 -7.09 -6.06
CA ASP A 74 -6.23 -5.86 -6.86
C ASP A 74 -7.42 -4.96 -6.52
N ALA A 75 -7.11 -3.77 -5.98
CA ALA A 75 -8.08 -2.74 -5.66
C ALA A 75 -8.49 -1.88 -6.86
N LYS A 76 -7.91 -2.09 -8.05
CA LYS A 76 -8.21 -1.37 -9.29
C LYS A 76 -8.09 0.15 -9.13
N HIS A 77 -7.01 0.58 -8.48
CA HIS A 77 -6.73 1.98 -8.13
C HIS A 77 -7.78 2.64 -7.22
N LYS A 78 -8.70 1.88 -6.61
CA LYS A 78 -9.63 2.41 -5.62
C LYS A 78 -8.93 2.59 -4.27
N ILE A 79 -9.44 3.54 -3.51
CA ILE A 79 -8.97 3.83 -2.15
C ILE A 79 -9.59 2.80 -1.19
N ILE A 80 -8.76 2.13 -0.40
CA ILE A 80 -9.19 1.29 0.72
C ILE A 80 -9.24 2.18 1.97
N ARG A 81 -10.41 2.23 2.63
CA ARG A 81 -10.64 2.98 3.88
C ARG A 81 -11.02 2.04 5.01
N ASN A 82 -10.95 2.54 6.25
CA ASN A 82 -11.30 1.81 7.47
C ASN A 82 -10.47 0.52 7.66
N GLN A 83 -9.23 0.55 7.22
CA GLN A 83 -8.26 -0.47 7.55
C GLN A 83 -7.94 -0.39 9.05
N GLY A 84 -7.90 -1.55 9.72
CA GLY A 84 -7.50 -1.66 11.11
C GLY A 84 -6.01 -1.33 11.32
N HIS A 85 -5.58 -1.33 12.58
CA HIS A 85 -4.16 -1.24 12.90
C HIS A 85 -3.45 -2.54 12.49
N SER A 86 -2.22 -2.42 11.99
CA SER A 86 -1.36 -3.56 11.68
C SER A 86 -0.87 -4.19 12.99
N GLU A 87 -1.01 -5.50 13.16
CA GLU A 87 -0.52 -6.22 14.36
C GLU A 87 0.73 -7.04 14.03
N GLU A 88 0.82 -7.54 12.80
CA GLU A 88 1.93 -8.37 12.34
C GLU A 88 2.78 -7.66 11.29
N THR A 89 4.04 -8.08 11.17
CA THR A 89 4.99 -7.50 10.20
C THR A 89 4.61 -7.73 8.74
N SER A 90 3.74 -8.72 8.47
CA SER A 90 3.20 -8.99 7.14
C SER A 90 2.00 -8.13 6.77
N ASP A 91 1.44 -7.40 7.73
CA ASP A 91 0.26 -6.58 7.49
C ASP A 91 0.63 -5.33 6.69
N SER A 92 -0.28 -4.91 5.82
CA SER A 92 -0.14 -3.61 5.16
C SER A 92 -0.29 -2.47 6.16
N ALA A 93 0.59 -1.48 6.07
CA ALA A 93 0.54 -0.28 6.90
C ALA A 93 -0.47 0.75 6.38
N THR A 94 -1.11 1.46 7.31
CA THR A 94 -1.97 2.60 6.96
C THR A 94 -1.13 3.85 6.68
N LYS A 95 -1.66 4.77 5.84
CA LYS A 95 -0.96 6.02 5.54
C LYS A 95 -0.69 6.87 6.79
N ILE A 96 -1.64 6.91 7.73
CA ILE A 96 -1.51 7.66 8.99
C ILE A 96 -0.33 7.12 9.80
N TYR A 97 -0.25 5.80 9.98
CA TYR A 97 0.87 5.16 10.69
C TYR A 97 2.23 5.52 10.06
N VAL A 98 2.32 5.46 8.72
CA VAL A 98 3.56 5.81 8.00
C VAL A 98 3.90 7.29 8.17
N ASP A 99 2.93 8.18 8.01
CA ASP A 99 3.12 9.63 8.14
C ASP A 99 3.61 9.99 9.56
N GLU A 100 2.96 9.47 10.59
CA GLU A 100 3.32 9.69 12.00
C GLU A 100 4.74 9.18 12.32
N THR A 101 5.04 7.94 11.91
CA THR A 101 6.38 7.34 12.11
C THR A 101 7.46 8.17 11.41
N VAL A 102 7.20 8.62 10.18
CA VAL A 102 8.14 9.46 9.42
C VAL A 102 8.32 10.84 10.07
N GLU A 103 7.26 11.44 10.61
CA GLU A 103 7.38 12.69 11.35
C GLU A 103 8.21 12.54 12.63
N GLU A 104 8.07 11.44 13.36
CA GLU A 104 8.93 11.14 14.52
C GLU A 104 10.40 11.00 14.11
N LEU A 105 10.69 10.27 13.02
CA LEU A 105 12.04 10.15 12.48
C LEU A 105 12.64 11.50 12.06
N LYS A 106 11.83 12.41 11.51
CA LYS A 106 12.27 13.77 11.17
C LYS A 106 12.61 14.62 12.39
N LYS A 107 11.86 14.47 13.50
CA LYS A 107 12.16 15.18 14.76
C LYS A 107 13.52 14.76 15.32
N ILE A 108 13.87 13.47 15.23
CA ILE A 108 15.19 12.95 15.61
C ILE A 108 16.31 13.62 14.80
N SER A 109 16.05 13.95 13.53
CA SER A 109 17.03 14.63 12.67
C SER A 109 17.28 16.11 13.03
N LEU A 110 16.44 16.75 13.84
CA LEU A 110 16.47 18.21 14.06
C LEU A 110 17.01 18.64 15.42
N ILE A 111 17.04 17.75 16.42
CA ILE A 111 17.30 18.13 17.81
C ILE A 111 18.32 17.16 18.41
N ASN A 112 19.60 17.47 18.19
CA ASN A 112 20.76 16.77 18.76
C ASN A 112 20.87 15.28 18.40
N HIS A 113 21.87 14.95 17.58
CA HIS A 113 22.24 13.56 17.37
C HIS A 113 22.90 13.01 18.65
N ASP A 114 22.15 12.20 19.39
CA ASP A 114 22.68 11.39 20.48
C ASP A 114 23.14 10.06 19.91
N ALA A 115 24.44 9.76 20.04
CA ALA A 115 25.00 8.50 19.58
C ALA A 115 24.62 7.31 20.48
N LYS A 116 23.88 7.54 21.59
CA LYS A 116 23.42 6.50 22.53
C LYS A 116 24.55 5.64 23.11
N GLY A 117 25.74 6.23 23.25
CA GLY A 117 26.93 5.54 23.74
C GLY A 117 27.65 4.70 22.69
N GLU A 118 27.19 4.71 21.43
CA GLU A 118 27.83 4.03 20.31
C GLU A 118 28.88 4.92 19.63
N ASP A 119 29.81 4.28 18.93
CA ASP A 119 30.84 4.97 18.14
C ASP A 119 30.25 5.56 16.83
N ILE A 120 30.74 6.76 16.46
CA ILE A 120 30.42 7.38 15.16
C ILE A 120 31.56 7.07 14.17
N HIS A 121 31.29 6.18 13.21
CA HIS A 121 32.25 5.77 12.19
C HIS A 121 32.13 6.60 10.90
N ASN A 122 33.13 6.48 10.01
CA ASN A 122 33.15 7.05 8.65
C ASN A 122 32.99 8.59 8.58
N LEU A 123 33.46 9.30 9.59
CA LEU A 123 33.47 10.76 9.60
C LEU A 123 34.60 11.30 8.71
N LYS A 124 34.26 12.09 7.69
CA LYS A 124 35.23 12.77 6.82
C LYS A 124 36.03 13.82 7.60
N ASP A 125 37.23 14.14 7.13
CA ASP A 125 38.00 15.29 7.61
C ASP A 125 37.16 16.59 7.54
N PRO A 126 37.23 17.46 8.56
CA PRO A 126 36.47 18.70 8.59
C PRO A 126 37.03 19.73 7.59
N GLU A 127 36.13 20.43 6.92
CA GLU A 127 36.38 21.53 5.98
C GLU A 127 36.13 22.91 6.65
N ASN A 128 35.35 22.96 7.73
CA ASN A 128 35.09 24.17 8.49
C ASN A 128 35.03 23.95 10.01
N ALA A 129 35.10 25.04 10.77
CA ALA A 129 35.22 25.01 12.23
C ALA A 129 34.00 24.47 13.00
N LYS A 130 32.86 24.24 12.34
CA LYS A 130 31.64 23.73 12.98
C LYS A 130 31.45 22.21 12.80
N GLN A 131 32.35 21.55 12.07
CA GLN A 131 32.25 20.12 11.81
C GLN A 131 32.91 19.30 12.90
N ALA A 132 32.36 18.11 13.15
CA ALA A 132 33.00 17.11 13.99
C ALA A 132 34.34 16.67 13.35
N VAL A 133 35.29 16.27 14.19
CA VAL A 133 36.62 15.81 13.76
C VAL A 133 36.71 14.30 13.93
N ASN A 134 37.26 13.62 12.94
CA ASN A 134 37.66 12.22 13.13
C ASN A 134 39.00 12.13 13.88
N LYS A 135 39.29 10.94 14.42
CA LYS A 135 40.50 10.69 15.22
C LYS A 135 41.78 10.95 14.42
N GLN A 136 41.85 10.49 13.18
CA GLN A 136 43.02 10.65 12.30
C GLN A 136 43.36 12.15 12.10
N TYR A 137 42.35 12.97 11.80
CA TYR A 137 42.51 14.40 11.60
C TYR A 137 42.95 15.09 12.89
N PHE A 138 42.32 14.74 14.03
CA PHE A 138 42.70 15.28 15.34
C PHE A 138 44.16 14.94 15.66
N GLU A 139 44.54 13.67 15.56
CA GLU A 139 45.90 13.21 15.83
C GLU A 139 46.91 13.83 14.89
N ASN A 140 46.56 14.15 13.64
CA ASN A 140 47.46 14.81 12.70
C ASN A 140 47.57 16.32 12.91
N ASN A 141 46.58 16.97 13.53
CA ASN A 141 46.50 18.43 13.60
C ASN A 141 46.62 19.04 14.98
N ALA A 142 46.34 18.27 16.04
CA ALA A 142 46.47 18.73 17.42
C ALA A 142 47.95 18.83 17.87
N LEU A 143 48.19 19.72 18.84
CA LEU A 143 49.41 19.73 19.64
C LEU A 143 49.33 18.58 20.65
N ILE A 144 50.45 17.92 20.90
CA ILE A 144 50.48 16.79 21.84
C ILE A 144 51.18 17.27 23.11
N LEU A 145 50.62 16.97 24.28
CA LEU A 145 51.29 17.21 25.55
C LEU A 145 52.34 16.11 25.77
N SER A 146 53.63 16.48 25.80
CA SER A 146 54.76 15.57 26.00
C SER A 146 55.73 16.16 27.00
N GLY A 147 56.07 15.41 28.07
CA GLY A 147 57.00 15.87 29.10
C GLY A 147 56.57 17.16 29.81
N GLY A 148 55.26 17.43 29.90
CA GLY A 148 54.71 18.66 30.50
C GLY A 148 54.73 19.89 29.57
N SER A 149 55.16 19.75 28.32
CA SER A 149 55.15 20.82 27.31
C SER A 149 54.32 20.41 26.08
N TYR A 150 53.72 21.38 25.39
CA TYR A 150 53.02 21.11 24.14
C TYR A 150 54.01 21.00 22.97
N ASP A 151 54.00 19.86 22.29
CA ASP A 151 54.79 19.60 21.08
C ASP A 151 53.95 19.90 19.82
N ALA A 152 54.49 20.79 18.99
CA ALA A 152 53.95 21.23 17.72
C ALA A 152 54.24 20.30 16.55
N ARG A 153 55.06 19.26 16.75
CA ARG A 153 55.55 18.35 15.71
C ARG A 153 56.08 19.09 14.49
N ASN A 154 56.94 20.08 14.74
CA ASN A 154 57.57 20.92 13.71
C ASN A 154 56.58 21.73 12.83
N LYS A 155 55.31 21.86 13.22
CA LYS A 155 54.38 22.77 12.55
C LYS A 155 54.74 24.22 12.87
N LYS A 156 54.74 25.08 11.84
CA LYS A 156 54.94 26.53 12.02
C LYS A 156 53.81 27.09 12.87
N HIS A 157 54.10 27.44 14.13
CA HIS A 157 53.21 28.31 14.89
C HIS A 157 53.18 29.69 14.24
N PHE A 158 52.00 30.30 14.19
CA PHE A 158 51.82 31.68 13.73
C PHE A 158 52.90 32.57 14.34
N LYS A 159 53.54 33.40 13.50
CA LYS A 159 54.49 34.42 13.98
C LYS A 159 53.76 35.29 15.00
N CYS A 160 54.02 35.08 16.28
CA CYS A 160 53.68 36.04 17.32
C CYS A 160 54.42 37.33 16.99
N LYS A 161 53.71 38.36 16.52
CA LYS A 161 54.26 39.71 16.48
C LYS A 161 54.50 40.11 17.94
N ARG A 162 55.75 40.08 18.41
CA ARG A 162 56.15 40.84 19.60
C ARG A 162 55.97 42.32 19.29
N THR A 163 54.78 42.85 19.51
CA THR A 163 54.57 44.29 19.64
C THR A 163 54.79 44.66 21.10
N GLY A 164 55.99 45.14 21.42
CA GLY A 164 56.29 45.75 22.72
C GLY A 164 57.70 45.42 23.21
N LYS A 165 58.58 46.42 23.19
CA LYS A 165 59.86 46.38 23.92
C LYS A 165 59.57 46.22 25.42
N LEU A 166 60.28 45.31 26.06
CA LEU A 166 60.51 45.36 27.50
C LEU A 166 61.14 46.73 27.82
N LYS A 167 60.45 47.52 28.64
CA LYS A 167 61.04 48.61 29.43
C LYS A 167 61.11 48.13 30.87
#